data_AF-A0A1Q7P864-F1
#
_entry.id   AF-A0A1Q7P864-F1
#
_cell.length_a   1.000
_cell.length_b   1.000
_cell.length_c   1.000
_cell.angle_alpha   90.00
_cell.angle_beta   90.00
_cell.angle_gamma   90.00
#
_symmetry.space_group_name_H-M   'P 1'
#
loop_
_entity.id
_entity.type
_entity.pdbx_description
1 polymer ?
#
loop_
_entity_poly.entity_id
_entity_poly.type
_entity_poly.pdbx_seq_one_letter_code
_entity_poly.pdbx_strand_id
1 'polypeptide(L)' 'MTATSLLEREEVECAYCKDPKPASETTWFMAEPGEKSVRLCDFCYEEARKQLRLLRIVRNRGDYPLEAAS' A
#
# COMPACT_ATOMS: atom_id res chain seq x y z
N MET A 1 -41.10 -6.59 8.15
CA MET A 1 -40.44 -5.36 7.67
C MET A 1 -38.95 -5.61 7.70
N THR A 2 -38.34 -5.66 6.51
CA THR A 2 -36.96 -6.05 6.25
C THR A 2 -35.99 -4.98 6.74
N ALA A 3 -35.39 -5.20 7.90
CA ALA A 3 -34.23 -4.46 8.38
C ALA A 3 -33.00 -5.38 8.36
N THR A 4 -32.67 -5.90 7.17
CA THR A 4 -31.27 -6.21 6.85
C THR A 4 -30.58 -4.86 6.73
N SER A 5 -30.20 -4.26 7.85
CA SER A 5 -29.12 -3.27 7.85
C SER A 5 -27.89 -4.03 7.36
N LEU A 6 -27.67 -3.99 6.05
CA LEU A 6 -26.38 -4.24 5.45
C LEU A 6 -25.37 -3.58 6.37
N LEU A 7 -24.55 -4.37 7.05
CA LEU A 7 -23.40 -3.89 7.81
C LEU A 7 -22.74 -2.82 6.92
N GLU A 8 -22.81 -1.55 7.33
CA GLU A 8 -22.10 -0.48 6.65
C GLU A 8 -20.64 -0.92 6.65
N ARG A 9 -20.18 -1.45 5.52
CA ARG A 9 -18.80 -1.87 5.37
C ARG A 9 -18.03 -0.58 5.41
N GLU A 10 -17.32 -0.34 6.51
CA GLU A 10 -16.47 0.83 6.67
C GLU A 10 -15.57 0.92 5.45
N GLU A 11 -15.79 1.92 4.61
CA GLU A 11 -14.99 2.16 3.41
C GLU A 11 -13.81 3.05 3.79
N VAL A 12 -12.64 2.67 3.30
CA VAL A 12 -11.37 3.36 3.56
C VAL A 12 -10.72 3.66 2.23
N GLU A 13 -10.25 4.90 2.07
CA GLU A 13 -9.55 5.32 0.86
C GLU A 13 -8.16 4.67 0.78
N CYS A 14 -7.86 4.04 -0.35
CA CYS A 14 -6.51 3.59 -0.66
C CYS A 14 -5.58 4.80 -0.82
N ALA A 15 -4.51 4.87 -0.04
CA ALA A 15 -3.58 6.00 -0.06
C ALA A 15 -2.86 6.19 -1.41
N TYR A 16 -2.74 5.14 -2.22
CA TYR A 16 -2.08 5.19 -3.53
C TYR A 16 -3.06 5.55 -4.66
N CYS A 17 -4.02 4.67 -4.97
CA CYS A 17 -4.94 4.88 -6.11
C CYS A 17 -6.14 5.79 -5.80
N LYS A 18 -6.32 6.21 -4.54
CA LYS A 18 -7.42 7.07 -4.09
C LYS A 18 -8.82 6.48 -4.26
N ASP A 19 -8.91 5.18 -4.53
CA ASP A 19 -10.16 4.45 -4.67
C ASP A 19 -10.64 3.97 -3.29
N PRO A 20 -11.89 4.30 -2.88
CA PRO A 20 -12.50 3.76 -1.67
C PRO A 20 -12.68 2.24 -1.77
N LYS A 21 -12.29 1.53 -0.72
CA LYS A 21 -12.45 0.07 -0.63
C LYS A 21 -12.95 -0.32 0.76
N PRO A 22 -13.66 -1.44 0.90
CA PRO A 22 -13.98 -1.98 2.21
C PRO A 22 -12.71 -2.11 3.06
N ALA A 23 -12.81 -1.82 4.36
CA ALA A 23 -11.71 -2.00 5.30
C ALA A 23 -11.19 -3.46 5.30
N SER A 24 -12.03 -4.44 4.96
CA SER A 24 -11.60 -5.84 4.80
C SER A 24 -10.71 -6.11 3.58
N GLU A 25 -10.73 -5.23 2.57
CA GLU A 25 -9.96 -5.33 1.32
C GLU A 25 -8.78 -4.35 1.27
N THR A 26 -8.44 -3.77 2.43
CA THR A 26 -7.32 -2.86 2.57
C THR A 26 -6.40 -3.32 3.70
N THR A 27 -5.10 -3.12 3.51
CA THR A 27 -4.04 -3.56 4.43
C THR A 27 -3.23 -2.34 4.88
N TRP A 28 -2.83 -2.33 6.16
CA TRP A 28 -1.91 -1.33 6.67
C TRP A 28 -0.50 -1.58 6.13
N PHE A 29 0.09 -0.55 5.55
CA PHE A 29 1.40 -0.60 4.93
C PHE A 29 2.31 0.47 5.54
N MET A 30 3.54 0.06 5.89
CA MET A 30 4.60 0.92 6.39
C MET A 30 5.85 0.60 5.58
N ALA A 31 6.41 1.59 4.88
CA ALA A 31 7.49 1.35 3.94
C ALA A 31 8.83 1.11 4.67
N GLU A 32 9.14 1.97 5.63
CA GLU A 32 10.30 1.81 6.51
C GLU A 32 9.92 1.82 8.00
N PRO A 33 10.69 1.14 8.87
CA PRO A 33 10.47 1.20 10.31
C PRO A 33 10.48 2.65 10.83
N GLY A 34 9.38 3.07 11.47
CA GLY A 34 9.24 4.42 12.03
C GLY A 34 8.49 5.41 11.14
N GLU A 35 8.14 5.05 9.90
CA GLU A 35 7.26 5.87 9.06
C GLU A 35 5.79 5.74 9.45
N LYS A 36 4.97 6.70 9.01
CA LYS A 36 3.52 6.63 9.21
C LYS A 36 2.93 5.51 8.35
N SER A 37 2.10 4.68 8.94
CA SER A 37 1.36 3.64 8.21
C SER A 37 0.24 4.25 7.38
N VAL A 38 0.01 3.69 6.19
CA VAL A 38 -1.09 4.07 5.29
C VAL A 38 -1.94 2.84 4.94
N ARG A 39 -3.16 3.05 4.47
CA ARG A 39 -4.04 1.97 3.99
C ARG A 39 -3.90 1.81 2.49
N LEU A 40 -3.62 0.59 2.04
CA LEU A 40 -3.54 0.25 0.61
C LEU A 40 -4.53 -0.87 0.28
N CYS A 41 -5.16 -0.82 -0.88
CA CYS A 41 -5.87 -1.98 -1.43
C CYS A 41 -4.88 -3.10 -1.79
N ASP A 42 -5.36 -4.34 -1.89
CA ASP A 42 -4.51 -5.52 -2.07
C ASP A 42 -3.55 -5.42 -3.26
N PHE A 43 -4.04 -4.93 -4.40
CA PHE A 43 -3.19 -4.70 -5.58
C PHE A 43 -2.05 -3.71 -5.28
N CYS A 44 -2.39 -2.55 -4.70
CA CYS A 44 -1.40 -1.51 -4.40
C CYS A 44 -0.41 -1.96 -3.30
N TYR A 45 -0.87 -2.75 -2.34
CA TYR A 45 -0.02 -3.35 -1.31
C TYR A 45 1.04 -4.28 -1.93
N GLU A 46 0.63 -5.19 -2.81
CA GLU A 46 1.55 -6.14 -3.44
C GLU A 46 2.57 -5.43 -4.34
N GLU A 47 2.15 -4.43 -5.12
CA GLU A 47 3.08 -3.62 -5.90
C GLU A 47 4.07 -2.84 -5.02
N ALA A 48 3.58 -2.16 -3.98
CA ALA A 48 4.45 -1.42 -3.07
C ALA A 48 5.46 -2.34 -2.36
N ARG A 49 5.04 -3.55 -1.98
CA ARG A 49 5.90 -4.57 -1.37
C ARG A 49 7.00 -5.05 -2.32
N LYS A 50 6.69 -5.25 -3.60
CA LYS A 50 7.69 -5.61 -4.63
C LYS A 50 8.72 -4.49 -4.79
N GLN A 51 8.27 -3.25 -4.90
CA GLN A 51 9.16 -2.09 -5.04
C GLN A 51 10.09 -1.92 -3.84
N LEU A 52 9.58 -2.06 -2.62
CA LEU A 52 10.43 -2.02 -1.42
C LEU A 52 11.44 -3.16 -1.37
N ARG A 53 11.06 -4.36 -1.80
CA ARG A 53 12.00 -5.48 -1.87
C ARG A 53 13.14 -5.19 -2.84
N LEU A 54 12.82 -4.63 -4.02
CA LEU A 54 13.82 -4.23 -5.01
C LEU A 54 14.73 -3.12 -4.46
N LEU A 55 14.16 -2.09 -3.85
CA LEU A 55 14.92 -0.99 -3.24
C LEU A 55 15.90 -1.50 -2.17
N ARG A 56 15.47 -2.43 -1.32
CA ARG A 56 16.34 -3.04 -0.30
C ARG A 56 17.46 -3.87 -0.91
N ILE A 57 17.19 -4.62 -1.98
CA ILE A 57 18.23 -5.39 -2.70
C ILE A 57 19.27 -4.45 -3.28
N VAL A 58 18.83 -3.40 -3.97
CA VAL A 58 19.68 -2.37 -4.57
C VAL A 58 20.55 -1.69 -3.52
N ARG A 59 19.95 -1.20 -2.43
CA ARG A 59 20.69 -0.55 -1.33
C ARG A 59 21.73 -1.50 -0.70
N ASN A 60 21.37 -2.77 -0.47
CA ASN A 60 22.27 -3.73 0.14
C ASN A 60 23.43 -4.15 -0.77
N ARG A 61 23.21 -4.17 -2.10
CA ARG A 61 24.26 -4.50 -3.07
C ARG A 61 25.12 -3.30 -3.45
N GLY A 62 24.66 -2.09 -3.18
CA GLY A 62 25.29 -0.86 -3.68
C GLY A 62 25.05 -0.63 -5.18
N ASP A 63 24.17 -1.42 -5.80
CA ASP A 63 23.77 -1.31 -7.21
C ASP A 63 22.74 -0.17 -7.36
N TYR A 64 23.10 1.04 -6.93
CA TYR A 64 22.23 2.20 -7.10
C TYR A 64 21.94 2.35 -8.59
N PRO A 65 20.67 2.60 -8.99
CA PRO A 65 20.39 2.98 -10.35
C PRO A 65 21.24 4.24 -10.59
N LEU A 66 22.10 4.20 -11.60
CA LEU A 66 22.70 5.41 -12.13
C LEU A 66 21.52 6.24 -12.62
N GLU A 67 21.02 7.15 -11.77
CA GLU A 67 20.08 8.15 -12.24
C GLU A 67 20.76 8.85 -13.40
N ALA A 68 20.06 8.85 -14.52
CA ALA A 68 20.47 9.47 -15.76
C ALA A 68 21.02 10.86 -15.45
N ALA A 69 22.34 11.02 -15.59
CA ALA A 69 22.96 12.32 -15.63
C ALA A 69 22.34 13.08 -16.82
N SER A 70 21.41 13.97 -16.53
CA SER A 70 20.90 14.99 -17.45
C SER A 70 20.97 16.34 -16.77
#